data_AF-A0A9D7EWP2-F1
#
_entry.id   AF-A0A9D7EWP2-F1
#
_cell.length_a   1.000
_cell.length_b   1.000
_cell.length_c   1.000
_cell.angle_alpha   90.00
_cell.angle_beta   90.00
_cell.angle_gamma   90.00
#
_symmetry.space_group_name_H-M   'P 1'
#
loop_
_entity.id
_entity.type
_entity.pdbx_description
1 polymer ?
#
loop_
_entity_poly.entity_id
_entity_poly.type
_entity_poly.pdbx_seq_one_letter_code
_entity_poly.pdbx_strand_id
1 'polypeptide(L)'
;MKKILSITVLLLCIYTAKAQCPCETKAEFDASDIRVMSGKLEARTTEDFMITVENTGSCGWDKDKVWLEIIVKVRPRDANQSEVNKSFKTSKRHYMTSGAMTPPGETAGFKIRFDPPPNSGRYQITVRFIANGSFIESADSKALDWN
;
A
#
# COMPACT_ATOMS: atom_id res chain seq x y z
N MET A 1 17.70 20.21 -33.05
CA MET A 1 17.36 19.53 -31.79
C MET A 1 16.69 20.54 -30.86
N LYS A 2 15.35 20.48 -30.73
CA LYS A 2 14.56 21.40 -29.91
C LYS A 2 14.29 20.75 -28.55
N LYS A 3 14.86 21.29 -27.48
CA LYS A 3 14.43 21.02 -26.10
C LYS A 3 13.11 21.76 -25.88
N ILE A 4 12.01 21.02 -25.76
CA ILE A 4 10.73 21.56 -25.30
C ILE A 4 10.82 21.62 -23.77
N LEU A 5 10.97 22.83 -23.24
CA LEU A 5 10.82 23.09 -21.81
C LEU A 5 9.38 22.78 -21.42
N SER A 6 9.19 21.69 -20.69
CA SER A 6 7.95 21.38 -19.99
C SER A 6 7.89 22.25 -18.71
N ILE A 7 7.59 23.53 -18.90
CA ILE A 7 7.28 24.49 -17.82
C ILE A 7 5.90 25.04 -18.13
N THR A 8 4.82 24.30 -17.82
CA THR A 8 3.46 24.84 -18.05
C THR A 8 2.41 24.41 -17.01
N VAL A 9 2.76 23.77 -15.89
CA VAL A 9 1.75 23.45 -14.86
C VAL A 9 2.16 23.78 -13.42
N LEU A 10 3.38 24.27 -13.16
CA LEU A 10 3.79 24.63 -11.80
C LEU A 10 3.52 26.08 -11.38
N LEU A 11 3.07 26.95 -12.31
CA LEU A 11 3.04 28.41 -12.10
C LEU A 11 1.64 29.04 -11.97
N LEU A 12 0.60 28.25 -11.70
CA LEU A 12 -0.76 28.78 -11.53
C LEU A 12 -1.24 28.86 -10.07
N CYS A 13 -0.53 28.29 -9.10
CA CYS A 13 -0.90 28.43 -7.68
C CYS A 13 -0.45 29.76 -7.05
N ILE A 14 0.37 30.58 -7.72
CA ILE A 14 1.01 31.75 -7.11
C ILE A 14 0.12 33.02 -7.15
N TYR A 15 -0.92 33.07 -7.98
CA TYR A 15 -1.53 34.36 -8.35
C TYR A 15 -2.88 34.75 -7.71
N THR A 16 -3.43 33.96 -6.79
CA THR A 16 -4.64 34.37 -6.06
C THR A 16 -4.55 33.99 -4.59
N ALA A 17 -4.38 34.98 -3.72
CA ALA A 17 -4.26 34.88 -2.26
C ALA A 17 -5.49 34.27 -1.53
N LYS A 18 -6.41 33.61 -2.23
CA LYS A 18 -7.60 32.94 -1.69
C LYS A 18 -7.97 31.61 -2.38
N ALA A 19 -7.30 31.22 -3.47
CA ALA A 19 -7.53 29.91 -4.07
C ALA A 19 -6.55 28.92 -3.45
N GLN A 20 -6.97 28.29 -2.35
CA GLN A 20 -6.24 27.16 -1.80
C GLN A 20 -6.20 26.08 -2.87
N CYS A 21 -5.01 25.79 -3.41
CA CYS A 21 -4.87 24.76 -4.42
C CYS A 21 -5.44 23.44 -3.87
N PRO A 22 -6.27 22.72 -4.65
CA PRO A 22 -6.91 21.52 -4.16
C PRO A 22 -5.83 20.54 -3.70
N CYS A 23 -5.90 20.14 -2.43
CA CYS A 23 -5.05 19.09 -1.87
C CYS A 23 -5.34 17.81 -2.64
N GLU A 24 -4.30 17.27 -3.26
CA GLU A 24 -4.35 16.03 -4.02
C GLU A 24 -3.64 14.96 -3.22
N THR A 25 -4.39 13.92 -2.82
CA THR A 25 -3.82 12.76 -2.15
C THR A 25 -3.30 11.77 -3.19
N LYS A 26 -1.99 11.58 -3.23
CA LYS A 26 -1.32 10.56 -4.05
C LYS A 26 -0.36 9.79 -3.19
N ALA A 27 -0.26 8.50 -3.44
CA ALA A 27 0.70 7.60 -2.84
C ALA A 27 1.53 6.96 -3.96
N GLU A 28 2.72 6.51 -3.63
CA GLU A 28 3.49 5.58 -4.45
C GLU A 28 4.13 4.54 -3.54
N PHE A 29 4.06 3.26 -3.93
CA PHE A 29 4.71 2.18 -3.20
C PHE A 29 4.93 0.96 -4.07
N ASP A 30 6.03 0.25 -3.81
CA ASP A 30 6.31 -1.04 -4.43
C ASP A 30 5.98 -2.17 -3.44
N ALA A 31 4.86 -2.88 -3.67
CA ALA A 31 4.51 -4.07 -2.90
C ALA A 31 5.49 -5.23 -3.09
N SER A 32 6.47 -5.13 -3.98
CA SER A 32 7.59 -6.07 -4.09
C SER A 32 8.62 -5.91 -2.96
N ASP A 33 8.69 -4.76 -2.27
CA ASP A 33 9.51 -4.53 -1.07
C ASP A 33 8.73 -4.82 0.24
N ILE A 34 7.70 -5.66 0.18
CA ILE A 34 7.07 -6.16 1.42
C ILE A 34 8.09 -6.99 2.19
N ARG A 35 8.47 -6.50 3.38
CA ARG A 35 9.45 -7.17 4.25
C ARG A 35 8.74 -8.04 5.29
N VAL A 36 9.05 -9.32 5.26
CA VAL A 36 8.64 -10.30 6.28
C VAL A 36 9.57 -10.17 7.48
N MET A 37 9.02 -9.92 8.67
CA MET A 37 9.85 -9.66 9.85
C MET A 37 10.51 -10.92 10.44
N SER A 38 9.88 -12.08 10.32
CA SER A 38 10.36 -13.36 10.87
C SER A 38 11.33 -14.13 9.96
N GLY A 39 11.46 -13.70 8.69
CA GLY A 39 12.34 -14.33 7.70
C GLY A 39 11.81 -15.65 7.08
N LYS A 40 10.80 -16.29 7.67
CA LYS A 40 10.15 -17.49 7.13
C LYS A 40 8.63 -17.40 7.31
N LEU A 41 7.88 -17.71 6.25
CA LEU A 41 6.42 -17.76 6.29
C LEU A 41 5.97 -19.20 6.50
N GLU A 42 5.26 -19.45 7.59
CA GLU A 42 4.69 -20.76 7.91
C GLU A 42 3.17 -20.72 7.88
N ALA A 43 2.55 -21.78 7.38
CA ALA A 43 1.10 -21.90 7.41
C ALA A 43 0.62 -21.86 8.86
N ARG A 44 -0.51 -21.17 9.12
CA ARG A 44 -1.12 -21.04 10.45
C ARG A 44 -0.31 -20.25 11.49
N THR A 45 0.85 -19.67 11.17
CA THR A 45 1.51 -18.64 11.98
C THR A 45 1.16 -17.21 11.56
N THR A 46 0.73 -16.38 12.53
CA THR A 46 0.53 -14.95 12.29
C THR A 46 1.87 -14.25 12.10
N GLU A 47 1.99 -13.47 11.03
CA GLU A 47 3.24 -12.78 10.68
C GLU A 47 3.04 -11.27 10.59
N ASP A 48 4.07 -10.53 11.02
CA ASP A 48 4.13 -9.09 10.89
C ASP A 48 4.89 -8.71 9.60
N PHE A 49 4.30 -7.84 8.81
CA PHE A 49 4.89 -7.25 7.61
C PHE A 49 5.04 -5.74 7.79
N MET A 50 6.09 -5.20 7.20
CA MET A 50 6.28 -3.75 7.12
C MET A 50 6.21 -3.29 5.67
N ILE A 51 5.40 -2.26 5.43
CA ILE A 51 5.26 -1.61 4.14
C ILE A 51 5.55 -0.13 4.31
N THR A 52 6.40 0.40 3.43
CA THR A 52 6.68 1.82 3.35
C THR A 52 5.96 2.39 2.14
N VAL A 53 5.26 3.51 2.33
CA VAL A 53 4.52 4.19 1.27
C VAL A 53 4.95 5.65 1.24
N GLU A 54 5.30 6.16 0.07
CA GLU A 54 5.68 7.56 -0.12
C GLU A 54 4.47 8.44 -0.41
N ASN A 55 4.41 9.61 0.23
CA ASN A 55 3.41 10.63 -0.06
C ASN A 55 3.85 11.49 -1.24
N THR A 56 3.43 11.10 -2.45
CA THR A 56 3.66 11.85 -3.69
C THR A 56 2.58 12.92 -3.95
N GLY A 57 1.66 13.13 -2.99
CA GLY A 57 0.60 14.12 -3.06
C GLY A 57 1.06 15.55 -2.79
N SER A 58 0.11 16.48 -2.76
CA SER A 58 0.38 17.89 -2.46
C SER A 58 0.06 18.30 -1.01
N CYS A 59 -0.41 17.36 -0.18
CA CYS A 59 -0.81 17.59 1.21
C CYS A 59 -0.39 16.46 2.13
N GLY A 60 -0.24 16.78 3.42
CA GLY A 60 0.12 15.80 4.44
C GLY A 60 -0.98 14.77 4.68
N TRP A 61 -0.60 13.54 5.01
CA TRP A 61 -1.51 12.47 5.38
C TRP A 61 -1.70 12.43 6.89
N ASP A 62 -2.94 12.57 7.36
CA ASP A 62 -3.27 12.32 8.75
C ASP A 62 -3.30 10.82 9.03
N LYS A 63 -2.63 10.38 10.11
CA LYS A 63 -2.52 8.96 10.49
C LYS A 63 -3.85 8.22 10.59
N ASP A 64 -4.91 8.88 11.06
CA ASP A 64 -6.23 8.28 11.24
C ASP A 64 -7.09 8.29 9.96
N LYS A 65 -6.63 8.98 8.92
CA LYS A 65 -7.35 9.11 7.64
C LYS A 65 -6.75 8.28 6.52
N VAL A 66 -5.57 7.69 6.72
CA VAL A 66 -4.93 6.80 5.75
C VAL A 66 -4.71 5.41 6.34
N TRP A 67 -4.98 4.37 5.56
CA TRP A 67 -4.75 2.99 5.96
C TRP A 67 -4.53 2.09 4.76
N LEU A 68 -3.95 0.93 5.02
CA LEU A 68 -3.86 -0.15 4.04
C LEU A 68 -5.00 -1.15 4.24
N GLU A 69 -5.59 -1.59 3.14
CA GLU A 69 -6.37 -2.83 3.07
C GLU A 69 -5.53 -3.91 2.39
N ILE A 70 -5.51 -5.11 2.99
CA ILE A 70 -4.73 -6.24 2.49
C ILE A 70 -5.68 -7.32 1.96
N ILE A 71 -5.44 -7.71 0.71
CA ILE A 71 -6.17 -8.77 0.01
C ILE A 71 -5.16 -9.83 -0.38
N VAL A 72 -5.36 -11.07 0.06
CA VAL A 72 -4.47 -12.18 -0.32
C VAL A 72 -5.17 -13.08 -1.32
N LYS A 73 -4.47 -13.33 -2.42
CA LYS A 73 -4.91 -14.19 -3.52
C LYS A 73 -4.05 -15.44 -3.54
N VAL A 74 -4.67 -16.61 -3.56
CA VAL A 74 -3.97 -17.88 -3.78
C VAL A 74 -3.44 -17.92 -5.21
N ARG A 75 -2.13 -18.14 -5.39
CA ARG A 75 -1.47 -18.34 -6.69
C ARG A 75 -1.07 -19.82 -6.79
N PRO A 76 -1.86 -20.70 -7.42
CA PRO A 76 -1.48 -22.10 -7.54
C PRO A 76 -0.24 -22.25 -8.42
N ARG A 77 0.80 -22.88 -7.88
CA ARG A 77 1.52 -23.90 -8.66
C ARG A 77 0.89 -25.28 -8.43
N ASP A 78 0.31 -25.50 -7.24
CA ASP A 78 -0.23 -26.81 -6.79
C ASP A 78 -1.57 -26.73 -6.01
N ALA A 79 -2.25 -25.56 -5.97
CA ALA A 79 -3.51 -25.47 -5.22
C ALA A 79 -4.67 -26.14 -5.98
N ASN A 80 -5.53 -26.84 -5.24
CA ASN A 80 -6.72 -27.49 -5.80
C ASN A 80 -7.61 -26.42 -6.45
N GLN A 81 -8.23 -26.70 -7.59
CA GLN A 81 -8.96 -25.69 -8.39
C GLN A 81 -10.13 -25.02 -7.63
N SER A 82 -10.62 -25.67 -6.57
CA SER A 82 -11.61 -25.16 -5.61
C SER A 82 -11.07 -24.14 -4.59
N GLU A 83 -9.75 -24.01 -4.46
CA GLU A 83 -9.04 -23.04 -3.62
C GLU A 83 -8.47 -21.87 -4.42
N VAL A 84 -8.16 -22.10 -5.69
CA VAL A 84 -7.84 -21.06 -6.67
C VAL A 84 -9.05 -20.12 -6.75
N ASN A 85 -8.82 -18.82 -6.51
CA ASN A 85 -9.83 -17.74 -6.41
C ASN A 85 -10.44 -17.49 -5.03
N LYS A 86 -10.07 -18.22 -3.97
CA LYS A 86 -10.38 -17.75 -2.61
C LYS A 86 -9.51 -16.54 -2.29
N SER A 87 -10.13 -15.38 -2.16
CA SER A 87 -9.45 -14.17 -1.68
C SER A 87 -9.71 -14.01 -0.18
N PHE A 88 -8.65 -13.93 0.61
CA PHE A 88 -8.75 -13.59 2.02
C PHE A 88 -8.57 -12.09 2.15
N LYS A 89 -9.67 -11.37 2.36
CA LYS A 89 -9.60 -9.97 2.76
C LYS A 89 -9.33 -9.93 4.25
N THR A 90 -8.25 -9.28 4.66
CA THR A 90 -8.06 -8.93 6.07
C THR A 90 -9.19 -7.96 6.45
N SER A 91 -9.95 -8.28 7.50
CA SER A 91 -11.05 -7.42 7.96
C SER A 91 -10.58 -6.15 8.68
N LYS A 92 -9.26 -5.98 8.83
CA LYS A 92 -8.63 -4.94 9.66
C LYS A 92 -8.09 -3.82 8.78
N ARG A 93 -8.30 -2.58 9.21
CA ARG A 93 -7.60 -1.41 8.67
C ARG A 93 -6.21 -1.35 9.31
N HIS A 94 -5.18 -1.22 8.49
CA HIS A 94 -3.80 -1.09 8.96
C HIS A 94 -3.37 0.37 8.85
N TYR A 95 -3.42 1.10 9.96
CA TYR A 95 -3.04 2.51 10.03
C TYR A 95 -1.51 2.70 10.11
N MET A 96 -1.06 3.94 9.91
CA MET A 96 0.35 4.30 10.03
C MET A 96 0.91 3.96 11.41
N THR A 97 2.13 3.44 11.43
CA THR A 97 2.80 2.99 12.66
C THR A 97 3.26 4.16 13.51
N SER A 98 3.83 5.19 12.88
CA SER A 98 4.42 6.37 13.53
C SER A 98 4.02 7.67 12.85
N GLY A 99 4.21 8.78 13.56
CA GLY A 99 3.85 10.13 13.12
C GLY A 99 2.35 10.43 13.26
N ALA A 100 2.02 11.67 13.59
CA ALA A 100 0.64 12.15 13.50
C ALA A 100 0.27 12.49 12.05
N MET A 101 1.27 12.90 11.26
CA MET A 101 1.12 13.31 9.87
C MET A 101 2.34 12.92 9.05
N THR A 102 2.15 12.51 7.79
CA THR A 102 3.25 12.32 6.81
C THR A 102 3.21 13.44 5.77
N PRO A 103 4.18 14.38 5.75
CA PRO A 103 4.26 15.46 4.76
C PRO A 103 4.42 14.95 3.31
N PRO A 104 4.15 15.80 2.30
CA PRO A 104 4.54 15.51 0.91
C PRO A 104 6.04 15.24 0.77
N GLY A 105 6.39 14.23 -0.02
CA GLY A 105 7.76 13.77 -0.26
C GLY A 105 8.35 12.88 0.86
N GLU A 106 7.61 12.66 1.95
CA GLU A 106 8.03 11.80 3.04
C GLU A 106 7.38 10.41 2.95
N THR A 107 7.95 9.44 3.65
CA THR A 107 7.45 8.07 3.68
C THR A 107 6.75 7.74 4.99
N ALA A 108 5.70 6.91 4.91
CA ALA A 108 4.95 6.39 6.04
C ALA A 108 5.14 4.86 6.14
N GLY A 109 5.46 4.38 7.33
CA GLY A 109 5.54 2.96 7.63
C GLY A 109 4.22 2.40 8.15
N PHE A 110 3.76 1.30 7.57
CA PHE A 110 2.55 0.58 7.97
C PHE A 110 2.94 -0.81 8.48
N LYS A 111 2.53 -1.12 9.72
CA LYS A 111 2.69 -2.44 10.30
C LYS A 111 1.41 -3.25 10.07
N ILE A 112 1.57 -4.36 9.36
CA ILE A 112 0.47 -5.26 9.04
C ILE A 112 0.68 -6.53 9.83
N ARG A 113 -0.28 -6.85 10.69
CA ARG A 113 -0.37 -8.17 11.31
C ARG A 113 -1.31 -9.02 10.46
N PHE A 114 -0.76 -10.01 9.80
CA PHE A 114 -1.47 -10.83 8.84
C PHE A 114 -1.69 -12.24 9.38
N ASP A 115 -2.95 -12.66 9.41
CA ASP A 115 -3.33 -14.02 9.74
C ASP A 115 -3.21 -14.89 8.48
N PRO A 116 -2.45 -15.99 8.54
CA PRO A 116 -2.01 -16.74 7.39
C PRO A 116 -3.11 -17.65 6.82
N PRO A 117 -2.93 -18.12 5.59
CA PRO A 117 -3.76 -19.19 5.07
C PRO A 117 -3.58 -20.50 5.88
N PRO A 118 -4.62 -21.35 5.93
CA PRO A 118 -4.57 -22.60 6.69
C PRO A 118 -3.68 -23.67 6.06
N ASN A 119 -3.34 -23.53 4.78
CA ASN A 119 -2.59 -24.50 4.01
C ASN A 119 -1.28 -23.86 3.52
N SER A 120 -0.22 -24.66 3.45
CA SER A 120 1.00 -24.26 2.74
C SER A 120 0.70 -24.06 1.25
N GLY A 121 1.49 -23.22 0.60
CA GLY A 121 1.28 -22.88 -0.80
C GLY A 121 1.84 -21.52 -1.16
N ARG A 122 1.53 -21.10 -2.38
CA ARG A 122 2.04 -19.85 -2.94
C ARG A 122 0.94 -18.80 -2.98
N TYR A 123 1.22 -17.64 -2.40
CA TYR A 123 0.22 -16.58 -2.18
C TYR A 123 0.74 -15.25 -2.69
N GLN A 124 -0.13 -14.46 -3.30
CA GLN A 124 0.16 -13.08 -3.69
C GLN A 124 -0.65 -12.12 -2.83
N ILE A 125 0.00 -11.07 -2.35
CA ILE A 125 -0.61 -10.04 -1.52
C ILE A 125 -0.87 -8.83 -2.39
N THR A 126 -2.13 -8.42 -2.50
CA THR A 126 -2.53 -7.12 -3.05
C THR A 126 -2.71 -6.15 -1.89
N VAL A 127 -2.01 -5.04 -1.93
CA VAL A 127 -2.07 -3.97 -0.94
C VAL A 127 -2.81 -2.80 -1.58
N ARG A 128 -3.87 -2.32 -0.92
CA ARG A 128 -4.63 -1.14 -1.37
C ARG A 128 -4.41 0.00 -0.40
N PHE A 129 -3.97 1.14 -0.90
CA PHE A 129 -3.87 2.37 -0.14
C PHE A 129 -5.21 3.10 -0.19
N ILE A 130 -5.75 3.37 0.99
CA ILE A 130 -7.00 4.11 1.18
C ILE A 130 -6.69 5.40 1.93
N ALA A 131 -7.21 6.52 1.43
CA ALA A 131 -7.12 7.81 2.08
C ALA A 131 -8.47 8.50 2.11
N ASN A 132 -8.84 9.06 3.27
CA ASN A 132 -10.12 9.72 3.49
C ASN A 132 -11.34 8.85 3.11
N GLY A 133 -11.24 7.53 3.27
CA GLY A 133 -12.29 6.58 2.87
C GLY A 133 -12.33 6.22 1.39
N SER A 134 -11.48 6.83 0.56
CA SER A 134 -11.41 6.59 -0.87
C SER A 134 -10.21 5.73 -1.24
N PHE A 135 -10.43 4.80 -2.16
CA PHE A 135 -9.34 4.06 -2.80
C PHE A 135 -8.50 4.99 -3.66
N ILE A 136 -7.17 4.96 -3.46
CA ILE A 136 -6.23 5.77 -4.22
C ILE A 136 -5.44 4.89 -5.18
N GLU A 137 -4.75 3.88 -4.67
CA GLU A 137 -3.87 3.01 -5.45
C GLU A 137 -3.77 1.60 -4.87
N SER A 138 -3.36 0.63 -5.70
CA SER A 138 -3.02 -0.72 -5.25
C SER A 138 -1.76 -1.23 -5.93
N ALA A 139 -0.96 -2.01 -5.20
CA ALA A 139 0.15 -2.76 -5.76
C ALA A 139 0.08 -4.23 -5.34
N ASP A 140 0.55 -5.09 -6.24
CA ASP A 140 0.64 -6.53 -6.03
C ASP A 140 2.08 -6.90 -5.64
N SER A 141 2.22 -7.73 -4.61
CA SER A 141 3.49 -8.30 -4.22
C SER A 141 3.94 -9.36 -5.23
N LYS A 142 5.22 -9.74 -5.13
CA LYS A 142 5.65 -11.04 -5.65
C LYS A 142 4.89 -12.15 -4.92
N ALA A 143 4.71 -13.28 -5.60
CA ALA A 143 4.11 -14.44 -4.96
C ALA A 143 5.09 -15.07 -3.97
N LEU A 144 4.66 -15.17 -2.71
CA LEU A 144 5.43 -15.66 -1.56
C LEU A 144 5.06 -17.12 -1.29
N ASP A 145 6.06 -17.95 -1.00
CA ASP A 145 5.86 -19.34 -0.61
C ASP A 145 5.70 -19.44 0.91
N TRP A 146 4.61 -20.09 1.33
CA TRP A 146 4.27 -20.36 2.72
C TRP A 146 4.42 -21.86 2.95
N ASN A 147 5.26 -22.25 3.91
CA ASN A 147 5.59 -23.65 4.18
C ASN A 147 4.77 -24.27 5.30
#